data_AF-A0A2V5XEI9-F1
#
_entry.id   AF-A0A2V5XEI9-F1
#
_cell.length_a   1.000
_cell.length_b   1.000
_cell.length_c   1.000
_cell.angle_alpha   90.00
_cell.angle_beta   90.00
_cell.angle_gamma   90.00
#
_symmetry.space_group_name_H-M   'P 1'
#
loop_
_entity.id
_entity.type
_entity.pdbx_description
1 polymer ?
#
loop_
_entity_poly.entity_id
_entity_poly.type
_entity_poly.pdbx_seq_one_letter_code
_entity_poly.pdbx_strand_id
1 'polypeptide(L)'
;SLHIRYINPLPPGLENIFSGFNRVFVVELNDEGIYGYGQLAGLLRARYCDAKIQGINKTDGLTFKVKEILGQLKTKLEELKLEIAKS
;
A
#
# COMPACT_ATOMS: atom_id res chain seq x y z
N SER A 1 -6.40 -11.15 -1.46
CA SER A 1 -5.63 -10.23 -0.59
C SER A 1 -4.55 -11.01 0.12
N LEU A 2 -3.50 -10.35 0.57
CA LEU A 2 -2.45 -10.92 1.42
C LEU A 2 -2.54 -10.29 2.81
N HIS A 3 -2.49 -11.10 3.87
CA HIS A 3 -2.49 -10.62 5.26
C HIS A 3 -1.19 -11.03 5.95
N ILE A 4 -0.38 -10.05 6.34
CA ILE A 4 0.87 -10.26 7.08
C ILE A 4 0.52 -10.44 8.56
N ARG A 5 0.83 -11.60 9.12
CA ARG A 5 0.55 -11.93 10.54
C ARG A 5 1.68 -11.55 11.50
N TYR A 6 2.91 -11.52 11.00
CA TYR A 6 4.10 -11.22 11.77
C TYR A 6 4.95 -10.21 11.01
N ILE A 7 5.35 -9.13 11.68
CA ILE A 7 6.16 -8.08 11.07
C ILE A 7 7.65 -8.39 11.22
N ASN A 8 8.07 -9.01 12.32
CA ASN A 8 9.46 -9.34 12.56
C ASN A 8 9.62 -10.79 13.07
N PRO A 9 10.29 -11.67 12.31
CA PRO A 9 10.77 -11.44 10.94
C PRO A 9 9.59 -11.31 9.95
N LEU A 10 9.75 -10.51 8.90
CA LEU A 10 8.77 -10.52 7.81
C LEU A 10 8.74 -11.91 7.15
N PRO A 11 7.57 -12.39 6.69
CA PRO A 11 7.47 -13.62 5.93
C PRO A 11 8.42 -13.61 4.73
N PRO A 12 9.17 -14.70 4.49
CA PRO A 12 10.04 -14.79 3.31
C PRO A 12 9.21 -14.89 2.02
N GLY A 13 9.79 -14.49 0.88
CA GLY A 13 9.18 -14.67 -0.44
C GLY A 13 8.08 -13.65 -0.80
N LEU A 14 7.90 -12.60 -0.01
CA LEU A 14 6.97 -11.52 -0.31
C LEU A 14 7.34 -10.80 -1.61
N GLU A 15 8.63 -10.66 -1.89
CA GLU A 15 9.18 -10.08 -3.12
C GLU A 15 8.68 -10.80 -4.38
N ASN A 16 8.62 -12.14 -4.35
CA ASN A 16 8.13 -12.96 -5.46
C ASN A 16 6.62 -12.82 -5.64
N ILE A 17 5.88 -12.62 -4.55
CA ILE A 17 4.44 -12.33 -4.63
C ILE A 17 4.26 -10.94 -5.25
N PHE A 18 4.97 -9.93 -4.76
CA PHE A 18 4.85 -8.56 -5.22
C PHE A 18 5.26 -8.40 -6.68
N SER A 19 6.23 -9.17 -7.20
CA SER A 19 6.61 -9.12 -8.62
C SER A 19 5.48 -9.52 -9.58
N GLY A 20 4.49 -10.29 -9.10
CA GLY A 20 3.31 -10.67 -9.89
C GLY A 20 2.27 -9.55 -10.06
N PHE A 21 2.45 -8.39 -9.43
CA PHE A 21 1.50 -7.29 -9.48
C PHE A 21 2.15 -6.01 -10.00
N ASN A 22 1.44 -5.30 -10.89
CA ASN A 22 1.87 -3.99 -11.37
C ASN A 22 1.85 -2.93 -10.27
N ARG A 23 0.98 -3.09 -9.27
CA ARG A 23 0.77 -2.15 -8.16
C ARG A 23 0.45 -2.93 -6.88
N VAL A 24 0.93 -2.44 -5.74
CA VAL A 24 0.67 -3.04 -4.43
C VAL A 24 0.13 -1.96 -3.50
N PHE A 25 -1.11 -2.13 -3.04
CA PHE A 25 -1.73 -1.24 -2.07
C PHE A 25 -1.73 -1.87 -0.68
N VAL A 26 -1.14 -1.17 0.28
CA VAL A 26 -1.09 -1.56 1.70
C VAL A 26 -2.19 -0.80 2.42
N VAL A 27 -3.19 -1.53 2.91
CA VAL A 27 -4.29 -0.95 3.70
C VAL A 27 -3.91 -0.99 5.17
N GLU A 28 -3.83 0.18 5.81
CA GLU A 28 -3.38 0.29 7.20
C GLU A 28 -4.13 1.37 7.98
N LEU A 29 -4.38 1.08 9.26
CA LEU A 29 -5.04 1.99 10.21
C LEU A 29 -4.00 2.84 10.94
N ASN A 30 -3.32 3.68 10.18
CA ASN A 30 -2.39 4.69 10.66
C ASN A 30 -2.28 5.84 9.65
N ASP A 31 -1.56 6.88 10.06
CA ASP A 31 -1.30 8.06 9.24
C ASP A 31 -0.33 7.73 8.09
N GLU A 32 -0.50 8.41 6.95
CA GLU A 32 0.40 8.28 5.79
C GLU A 32 1.75 9.01 5.97
N GLY A 33 1.89 9.79 7.03
CA GLY A 33 3.11 10.49 7.37
C GLY A 33 3.59 11.45 6.28
N ILE A 34 4.86 11.85 6.37
CA ILE A 34 5.46 12.85 5.47
C ILE A 34 5.66 12.30 4.05
N TYR A 35 5.77 10.96 3.91
CA TYR A 35 6.11 10.33 2.64
C TYR A 35 4.90 9.81 1.85
N GLY A 36 3.68 10.05 2.34
CA GLY A 36 2.44 9.62 1.66
C GLY A 36 2.19 8.11 1.70
N TYR A 37 2.75 7.42 2.70
CA TYR A 37 2.51 6.01 2.97
C TYR A 37 2.72 5.69 4.45
N GLY A 38 1.91 4.78 4.99
CA GLY A 38 1.97 4.45 6.41
C GLY A 38 3.17 3.56 6.78
N GLN A 39 3.20 3.18 8.06
CA GLN A 39 4.34 2.49 8.67
C GLN A 39 4.65 1.15 8.00
N LEU A 40 3.63 0.35 7.66
CA LEU A 40 3.84 -0.96 7.04
C LEU A 40 4.30 -0.81 5.59
N ALA A 41 3.68 0.10 4.83
CA ALA A 41 4.14 0.41 3.48
C ALA A 41 5.59 0.90 3.50
N GLY A 42 5.95 1.78 4.42
CA GLY A 42 7.31 2.27 4.60
C GLY A 42 8.31 1.15 4.93
N LEU A 43 7.96 0.24 5.82
CA LEU A 43 8.78 -0.92 6.14
C LEU A 43 9.02 -1.82 4.93
N LEU A 44 7.96 -2.11 4.15
CA LEU A 44 8.08 -2.93 2.94
C LEU A 44 8.93 -2.24 1.87
N ARG A 45 8.77 -0.92 1.68
CA ARG A 45 9.61 -0.13 0.78
C ARG A 45 11.07 -0.09 1.21
N ALA A 46 11.33 0.05 2.51
CA ALA A 46 12.70 0.03 3.04
C ALA A 46 13.39 -1.32 2.81
N ARG A 47 12.63 -2.43 2.89
CA ARG A 47 13.18 -3.78 2.69
C ARG A 47 13.36 -4.16 1.22
N TYR A 48 12.41 -3.81 0.36
CA TYR A 48 12.36 -4.29 -1.03
C TYR A 48 12.69 -3.22 -2.07
N CYS A 49 12.85 -1.96 -1.67
CA CYS A 49 13.13 -0.82 -2.55
C CYS A 49 12.14 -0.68 -3.73
N ASP A 50 10.89 -1.13 -3.54
CA ASP A 50 9.90 -1.18 -4.62
C ASP A 50 8.95 0.03 -4.58
N ALA A 51 9.06 0.88 -5.61
CA ALA A 51 8.28 2.10 -5.73
C ALA A 51 6.77 1.86 -5.95
N LYS A 52 6.36 0.65 -6.39
CA LYS A 52 4.95 0.34 -6.68
C LYS A 52 4.10 0.07 -5.44
N ILE A 53 4.74 -0.01 -4.27
CA ILE A 53 4.09 -0.18 -2.96
C ILE A 53 3.57 1.19 -2.50
N GLN A 54 2.25 1.31 -2.33
CA GLN A 54 1.55 2.53 -1.95
C GLN A 54 0.62 2.29 -0.75
N GLY A 55 0.38 3.33 0.05
CA GLY A 55 -0.51 3.28 1.21
C GLY A 55 -1.96 3.64 0.88
N ILE A 56 -2.90 2.96 1.55
CA ILE A 56 -4.29 3.37 1.76
C ILE A 56 -4.47 3.48 3.29
N ASN A 57 -4.60 4.71 3.75
CA ASN A 57 -4.43 5.07 5.15
C ASN A 57 -5.73 5.62 5.76
N LYS A 58 -5.91 5.40 7.06
CA LYS A 58 -7.09 5.87 7.82
C LYS A 58 -6.74 5.98 9.30
N THR A 59 -7.15 7.09 9.93
CA THR A 59 -6.78 7.44 11.32
C THR A 59 -7.97 7.82 12.20
N ASP A 60 -9.21 7.63 11.73
CA ASP A 60 -10.44 8.02 12.45
C ASP A 60 -10.84 7.08 13.60
N GLY A 61 -10.04 6.06 13.89
CA GLY A 61 -10.32 5.05 14.93
C GLY A 61 -11.40 4.02 14.57
N LEU A 62 -11.97 4.08 13.36
CA LEU A 62 -12.98 3.15 12.87
C LEU A 62 -12.36 2.10 11.95
N THR A 63 -12.96 0.91 11.92
CA THR A 63 -12.61 -0.11 10.93
C THR A 63 -12.84 0.41 9.50
N PHE A 64 -12.04 -0.06 8.55
CA PHE A 64 -12.29 0.21 7.14
C PHE A 64 -13.61 -0.42 6.68
N LYS A 65 -14.43 0.35 5.98
CA LYS A 65 -15.54 -0.17 5.17
C LYS A 65 -15.02 -0.53 3.79
N VAL A 66 -15.57 -1.60 3.21
CA VAL A 66 -15.20 -2.04 1.84
C VAL A 66 -15.30 -0.90 0.82
N LYS A 67 -16.35 -0.07 0.91
CA LYS A 67 -16.54 1.09 0.03
C LYS A 67 -15.44 2.14 0.14
N GLU A 68 -14.83 2.30 1.31
CA GLU A 68 -13.76 3.28 1.55
C GLU A 68 -12.48 2.81 0.85
N ILE A 69 -12.12 1.53 1.03
CA ILE A 69 -10.96 0.93 0.36
C ILE A 69 -11.15 1.00 -1.16
N LEU A 70 -12.31 0.59 -1.67
CA LEU A 70 -12.59 0.62 -3.11
C LEU A 70 -12.58 2.05 -3.68
N GLY A 71 -13.08 3.03 -2.92
CA GLY A 71 -13.06 4.43 -3.32
C GLY A 71 -11.63 4.95 -3.46
N GLN A 72 -10.82 4.83 -2.41
CA GLN A 72 -9.43 5.27 -2.42
C GLN A 72 -8.58 4.53 -3.47
N LEU A 73 -8.80 3.22 -3.63
CA LEU A 73 -8.13 2.43 -4.66
C LEU A 73 -8.39 2.99 -6.06
N LYS A 74 -9.65 3.30 -6.39
CA LYS A 74 -10.01 3.87 -7.69
C LYS A 74 -9.35 5.23 -7.90
N THR A 75 -9.42 6.11 -6.91
CA THR A 75 -8.79 7.44 -6.97
C THR A 75 -7.29 7.32 -7.25
N LYS A 76 -6.56 6.52 -6.47
CA LYS A 76 -5.12 6.33 -6.65
C LYS A 76 -4.77 5.71 -8.00
N LEU A 77 -5.59 4.78 -8.49
CA LEU A 77 -5.39 4.20 -9.82
C LEU A 77 -5.56 5.23 -10.94
N GLU A 78 -6.54 6.13 -10.85
CA GLU A 78 -6.74 7.18 -11.84
C GLU A 78 -5.61 8.24 -11.79
N GLU A 79 -5.18 8.67 -10.59
CA GLU A 79 -4.03 9.56 -10.41
C GLU A 79 -2.77 8.99 -11.09
N LEU A 80 -2.49 7.71 -10.85
CA LEU A 80 -1.36 7.02 -11.45
C LEU A 80 -1.45 6.87 -12.97
N LYS A 81 -2.65 6.62 -13.51
CA LYS A 81 -2.85 6.57 -14.96
C LYS A 81 -2.57 7.93 -15.59
N LEU A 82 -3.01 9.01 -14.94
CA LEU A 82 -2.77 10.37 -15.39
C LEU A 82 -1.27 10.72 -15.34
N GLU A 83 -0.53 10.28 -14.33
CA GLU A 83 0.94 10.46 -14.26
C GLU A 83 1.66 9.74 -15.41
N ILE A 84 1.28 8.49 -15.69
CA ILE A 84 1.85 7.72 -16.80
C ILE A 84 1.53 8.38 -18.15
N ALA A 85 0.30 8.85 -18.35
CA ALA A 85 -0.12 9.48 -19.61
C ALA A 85 0.58 10.83 -19.87
N LYS A 86 1.14 11.47 -18.84
CA LYS A 86 1.88 12.73 -18.93
C LYS A 86 3.39 12.54 -19.10
N SER A 87 3.89 11.31 -18.94
CA SER A 87 5.30 10.94 -19.04
C SER A 87 5.61 10.36 -20.41
#